data_AF-A0A661BZ20-F1
#
_entry.id   AF-A0A661BZ20-F1
#
_cell.length_a   1.000
_cell.length_b   1.000
_cell.length_c   1.000
_cell.angle_alpha   90.00
_cell.angle_beta   90.00
_cell.angle_gamma   90.00
#
_symmetry.space_group_name_H-M   'P 1'
#
loop_
_entity.id
_entity.type
_entity.pdbx_description
1 polymer ?
#
loop_
_entity_poly.entity_id
_entity_poly.type
_entity_poly.pdbx_seq_one_letter_code
_entity_poly.pdbx_strand_id
1 'polypeptide(L)'
;MHPFIRTTSIIVITAGLFACNEKTNTDQPLELKTLEQKASYSFGVDVATGLKTQGIQLDIHALNQGISDAYTGTELALSEEDRTQAKTTFQTQ
;
A
#
# COMPACT_ATOMS: atom_id res chain seq x y z
N MET A 1 19.93 54.32 -31.55
CA MET A 1 18.95 55.37 -31.18
C MET A 1 17.66 54.66 -30.77
N HIS A 2 17.27 54.76 -29.49
CA HIS A 2 15.97 54.25 -29.01
C HIS A 2 14.85 55.19 -29.49
N PRO A 3 13.59 54.71 -29.53
CA PRO A 3 12.75 54.93 -28.35
C PRO A 3 12.02 53.64 -27.93
N PHE A 4 12.06 53.25 -26.66
CA PHE A 4 11.19 53.74 -25.56
C PHE A 4 9.70 53.39 -25.71
N ILE A 5 9.36 52.24 -25.08
CA ILE A 5 8.21 51.99 -24.19
C ILE A 5 6.81 52.38 -24.68
N ARG A 6 5.94 51.37 -24.82
CA ARG A 6 4.48 51.52 -24.69
C ARG A 6 3.82 50.25 -24.12
N THR A 7 3.66 50.26 -22.80
CA THR A 7 2.44 49.88 -22.05
C THR A 7 1.85 48.46 -22.16
N THR A 8 1.87 47.75 -21.02
CA THR A 8 0.82 46.87 -20.42
C THR A 8 0.28 45.68 -21.20
N SER A 9 0.55 44.46 -20.74
CA SER A 9 -0.30 43.76 -19.75
C SER A 9 0.13 42.30 -19.56
N ILE A 10 0.14 41.90 -18.30
CA ILE A 10 0.32 40.53 -17.79
C ILE A 10 -0.87 39.67 -18.23
N ILE A 11 -0.62 38.43 -18.66
CA ILE A 11 -1.44 37.25 -18.30
C ILE A 11 -0.48 36.04 -18.27
N VAL A 12 -0.19 35.61 -17.05
CA VAL A 12 0.42 34.31 -16.73
C VAL A 12 -0.69 33.27 -16.82
N ILE A 13 -0.56 32.28 -17.70
CA ILE A 13 -1.41 31.09 -17.69
C ILE A 13 -0.55 29.92 -17.23
N THR A 14 -0.46 29.77 -15.92
CA THR A 14 -0.06 28.52 -15.26
C THR A 14 -1.32 27.82 -14.80
N ALA A 15 -1.77 26.78 -15.51
CA ALA A 15 -2.79 25.83 -15.08
C ALA A 15 -2.69 24.57 -15.96
N GLY A 16 -2.58 23.33 -15.47
CA GLY A 16 -2.58 22.86 -14.10
C GLY A 16 -1.92 21.48 -14.01
N LEU A 17 -1.08 21.31 -12.99
CA LEU A 17 -0.69 20.03 -12.45
C LEU A 17 -1.90 19.47 -11.68
N PHE A 18 -2.69 18.61 -12.31
CA PHE A 18 -3.54 17.66 -11.56
C PHE A 18 -2.74 16.36 -11.37
N ALA A 19 -1.69 16.45 -10.56
CA ALA A 19 -1.18 15.28 -9.87
C ALA A 19 -2.13 15.04 -8.69
N CYS A 20 -3.15 14.20 -8.89
CA CYS A 20 -3.90 13.61 -7.78
C CYS A 20 -2.96 12.66 -7.04
N ASN A 21 -2.09 13.22 -6.22
CA ASN A 21 -1.41 12.48 -5.17
C ASN A 21 -2.40 12.41 -4.01
N GLU A 22 -3.36 11.48 -4.09
CA GLU A 22 -4.13 11.07 -2.92
C GLU A 22 -3.18 10.32 -1.99
N LYS A 23 -2.41 11.10 -1.21
CA LYS A 23 -1.94 10.67 0.09
C LYS A 23 -3.16 10.58 1.00
N THR A 24 -3.89 9.47 0.87
CA THR A 24 -4.73 8.95 1.95
C THR A 24 -3.78 8.56 3.09
N ASN A 25 -3.39 9.56 3.88
CA ASN A 25 -2.89 9.36 5.24
C ASN A 25 -4.07 8.81 6.05
N THR A 26 -4.28 7.50 5.97
CA THR A 26 -5.21 6.78 6.83
C THR A 26 -4.53 6.57 8.18
N ASP A 27 -4.31 7.67 8.88
CA ASP A 27 -3.86 7.71 10.28
C ASP A 27 -5.07 7.81 11.22
N GLN A 28 -6.24 7.37 10.73
CA GLN A 28 -7.44 7.20 11.55
C GLN A 28 -7.43 5.78 12.10
N PRO A 29 -7.59 5.60 13.43
CA PRO A 29 -7.71 4.27 14.03
C PRO A 29 -8.80 3.47 13.31
N LEU A 30 -8.47 2.24 12.91
CA LEU A 30 -9.44 1.34 12.31
C LEU A 30 -10.54 1.04 13.34
N GLU A 31 -11.71 1.65 13.16
CA GLU A 31 -12.87 1.37 14.01
C GLU A 31 -13.52 0.03 13.59
N LEU A 32 -13.42 -0.99 14.46
CA LEU A 32 -14.02 -2.30 14.25
C LEU A 32 -15.47 -2.32 14.75
N LYS A 33 -16.42 -2.09 13.84
CA LYS A 33 -17.84 -1.90 14.13
C LYS A 33 -18.62 -3.21 14.10
N THR A 34 -18.44 -4.02 13.06
CA THR A 34 -19.20 -5.26 12.86
C THR A 34 -18.55 -6.46 13.53
N LEU A 35 -19.31 -7.54 13.71
CA LEU A 35 -18.76 -8.80 14.23
C LEU A 35 -17.69 -9.36 13.29
N GLU A 36 -17.94 -9.30 11.99
CA GLU A 36 -17.02 -9.75 10.95
C GLU A 36 -15.70 -8.98 11.02
N GLN A 37 -15.74 -7.65 11.16
CA GLN A 37 -14.54 -6.83 11.29
C GLN A 37 -13.71 -7.23 12.53
N LYS A 38 -14.37 -7.44 13.67
CA LYS A 38 -13.70 -7.88 14.91
C LYS A 38 -13.11 -9.28 14.76
N ALA A 39 -13.85 -10.21 14.18
CA ALA A 39 -13.38 -11.57 13.93
C ALA A 39 -12.17 -11.58 13.01
N SER A 40 -12.22 -10.87 11.88
CA SER A 40 -11.09 -10.74 10.94
C SER A 40 -9.84 -10.15 11.61
N TYR A 41 -10.01 -9.11 12.43
CA TYR A 41 -8.90 -8.55 13.20
C TYR A 41 -8.29 -9.56 14.18
N SER A 42 -9.14 -10.30 14.92
CA SER A 42 -8.68 -11.34 15.85
C SER A 42 -7.89 -12.45 15.13
N PHE A 43 -8.38 -12.95 13.99
CA PHE A 43 -7.62 -13.93 13.19
C PHE A 43 -6.27 -13.38 12.74
N GLY A 44 -6.20 -12.11 12.34
CA GLY A 44 -4.95 -11.43 12.01
C GLY A 44 -3.98 -11.35 13.19
N VAL A 45 -4.48 -11.05 14.39
CA VAL A 45 -3.68 -11.05 15.63
C VAL A 45 -3.10 -12.44 15.93
N ASP A 46 -3.91 -13.49 15.79
CA ASP A 46 -3.48 -14.87 16.05
C ASP A 46 -2.37 -15.29 15.06
N VAL A 47 -2.55 -14.97 13.76
CA VAL A 47 -1.53 -15.23 12.73
C VAL A 47 -0.23 -14.49 13.03
N ALA A 48 -0.29 -13.18 13.31
CA ALA A 48 0.88 -12.38 13.61
C ALA A 48 1.60 -12.86 14.88
N THR A 49 0.85 -13.25 15.91
CA THR A 49 1.39 -13.80 17.16
C THR A 49 2.10 -15.12 16.93
N GLY A 50 1.51 -16.01 16.12
CA GLY A 50 2.13 -17.28 15.71
C GLY A 50 3.46 -17.07 14.98
N LEU A 51 3.51 -16.13 14.03
CA LEU A 51 4.74 -15.78 13.30
C LEU A 51 5.81 -15.21 14.23
N LYS A 52 5.43 -14.25 15.09
CA LYS A 52 6.35 -13.62 16.05
C LYS A 52 6.93 -14.61 17.04
N THR A 53 6.13 -15.56 17.52
CA THR A 53 6.57 -16.61 18.45
C THR A 53 7.62 -17.53 17.82
N GLN A 54 7.53 -17.76 16.51
CA GLN A 54 8.51 -18.53 15.74
C GLN A 54 9.73 -17.70 15.33
N GLY A 55 9.81 -16.42 15.71
CA GLY A 55 10.89 -15.51 15.29
C GLY A 55 10.83 -15.11 13.82
N ILE A 56 9.73 -15.41 13.13
CA ILE A 56 9.57 -15.13 11.70
C ILE A 56 9.19 -13.65 11.53
N GLN A 57 10.04 -12.92 10.81
CA GLN A 57 9.81 -11.52 10.45
C GLN A 57 9.49 -11.42 8.96
N LEU A 58 8.25 -11.09 8.64
CA LEU A 58 7.78 -10.90 7.27
C LEU A 58 7.48 -9.42 7.01
N ASP A 59 7.52 -9.04 5.74
CA ASP A 59 6.93 -7.77 5.30
C ASP A 59 5.41 -7.83 5.42
N ILE A 60 4.84 -6.99 6.29
CA ILE A 60 3.41 -7.04 6.61
C ILE A 60 2.53 -6.54 5.45
N HIS A 61 3.05 -5.62 4.63
CA HIS A 61 2.32 -5.12 3.48
C HIS A 61 2.19 -6.22 2.41
N ALA A 62 3.29 -6.92 2.12
CA ALA A 62 3.31 -8.04 1.19
C ALA A 62 2.47 -9.23 1.70
N LEU A 63 2.52 -9.53 3.00
CA LEU A 63 1.68 -10.59 3.60
C LEU A 63 0.19 -10.26 3.43
N ASN A 64 -0.22 -9.04 3.76
CA ASN A 64 -1.61 -8.61 3.63
C ASN A 64 -2.07 -8.58 2.18
N GLN A 65 -1.19 -8.16 1.24
CA GLN A 65 -1.49 -8.23 -0.20
C GLN A 65 -1.73 -9.68 -0.64
N GLY A 66 -0.85 -10.61 -0.26
CA GLY A 66 -1.01 -12.02 -0.60
C GLY A 66 -2.28 -12.66 -0.03
N ILE A 67 -2.68 -12.28 1.19
CA ILE A 67 -3.97 -12.69 1.77
C ILE A 67 -5.13 -12.12 0.96
N SER A 68 -5.07 -10.83 0.60
CA SER A 68 -6.11 -10.16 -0.18
C SER A 68 -6.28 -10.82 -1.54
N ASP A 69 -5.21 -10.96 -2.33
CA ASP A 69 -5.25 -11.52 -3.69
C ASP A 69 -5.85 -12.93 -3.69
N ALA A 70 -5.42 -13.77 -2.73
CA ALA A 70 -5.93 -15.12 -2.59
C ALA A 70 -7.40 -15.16 -2.15
N TYR A 71 -7.81 -14.26 -1.26
CA TYR A 71 -9.19 -14.19 -0.76
C TYR A 71 -10.17 -13.65 -1.81
N THR A 72 -9.75 -12.65 -2.60
CA THR A 72 -10.57 -12.05 -3.66
C THR A 72 -10.55 -12.83 -4.96
N GLY A 73 -9.65 -13.82 -5.09
CA GLY A 73 -9.45 -14.57 -6.33
C GLY A 73 -8.83 -13.73 -7.45
N THR A 74 -8.07 -12.70 -7.08
CA THR A 74 -7.33 -11.85 -8.02
C THR A 74 -6.06 -12.55 -8.48
N GLU A 75 -5.50 -12.13 -9.61
CA GLU A 75 -4.20 -12.59 -10.08
C GLU A 75 -3.15 -12.38 -8.98
N LEU A 76 -2.42 -13.45 -8.64
CA LEU A 76 -1.39 -13.40 -7.62
C LEU A 76 -0.17 -12.63 -8.14
N ALA A 77 0.41 -11.78 -7.29
CA ALA A 77 1.62 -11.04 -7.63
C ALA A 77 2.87 -11.91 -7.90
N LEU A 78 2.81 -13.21 -7.56
CA LEU A 78 3.89 -14.18 -7.78
C LEU A 78 3.33 -15.47 -8.35
N SER A 79 4.10 -16.09 -9.24
CA SER A 79 3.84 -17.45 -9.73
C SER A 79 3.93 -18.47 -8.58
N GLU A 80 3.40 -19.67 -8.80
CA GLU A 80 3.52 -20.77 -7.82
C GLU A 80 4.99 -21.16 -7.57
N GLU A 81 5.79 -21.17 -8.63
CA GLU A 81 7.23 -21.46 -8.57
C GLU A 81 7.96 -20.42 -7.71
N ASP A 82 7.76 -19.12 -7.99
CA ASP A 82 8.39 -18.04 -7.24
C ASP A 82 7.99 -18.04 -5.76
N ARG A 83 6.71 -18.31 -5.46
CA ARG A 83 6.22 -18.43 -4.07
C ARG A 83 6.90 -19.58 -3.33
N THR A 84 7.05 -20.72 -4.00
CA THR A 84 7.65 -21.92 -3.40
C THR A 84 9.15 -21.73 -3.17
N GLN A 85 9.83 -21.14 -4.15
CA GLN A 85 11.24 -20.81 -4.04
C GLN A 85 11.49 -19.79 -2.93
N ALA A 86 10.72 -18.70 -2.89
CA ALA A 86 10.83 -17.67 -1.85
C ALA A 86 10.66 -18.25 -0.43
N LYS A 87 9.66 -19.11 -0.21
CA LYS A 87 9.46 -19.78 1.09
C LYS A 87 10.63 -20.67 1.49
N THR A 88 11.12 -21.48 0.55
CA THR A 88 12.25 -22.39 0.79
C THR A 88 13.50 -21.60 1.14
N THR A 89 13.82 -20.58 0.34
CA THR A 89 14.98 -19.71 0.57
C THR A 89 14.87 -18.94 1.88
N PHE A 90 13.67 -18.49 2.26
CA PHE A 90 13.45 -17.80 3.54
C PHE A 90 13.69 -18.73 4.75
N GLN A 91 13.29 -20.00 4.67
CA GLN A 91 13.46 -20.97 5.76
C GLN A 91 14.91 -21.41 5.98
N THR A 92 15.76 -21.33 4.96
CA THR A 92 17.17 -21.75 5.04
C THR A 92 18.12 -20.65 5.51
N GLN A 93 17.64 -19.42 5.65
CA GLN A 93 18.40 -18.28 6.17
C GLN A 93 18.38 -18.27 7.70
#